data_AF-A0A445D1X7-F1
#
_entry.id   AF-A0A445D1X7-F1
#
_cell.length_a   1.000
_cell.length_b   1.000
_cell.length_c   1.000
_cell.angle_alpha   90.00
_cell.angle_beta   90.00
_cell.angle_gamma   90.00
#
_symmetry.space_group_name_H-M   'P 1'
#
loop_
_entity.id
_entity.type
_entity.pdbx_description
1 polymer ?
#
loop_
_entity_poly.entity_id
_entity_poly.type
_entity_poly.pdbx_seq_one_letter_code
_entity_poly.pdbx_strand_id
1 'polypeptide(L)'
;MLWLEQKWRSQLPTQSGGSKRTNVSATGAYSSSSNSETPLADEPDVDSPVRPQRSKKSKQKGKGKAQRSKDFRERKSLVVKKLSLMEDIKNVREKELMDREKEREEEKEHRAKIMPIKEKELQIQAAMKEQELQVQRYIKEMEIKAKEREMERMAKEREREMDMQILNADTSTMSEKRRALHEIACEKIIAK
;
A
#
# COMPACT_ATOMS: atom_id res chain seq x y z
N MET A 1 7.02 23.87 18.77
CA MET A 1 6.76 22.61 18.04
C MET A 1 7.10 21.46 18.97
N LEU A 2 6.10 20.90 19.64
CA LEU A 2 6.25 19.78 20.58
C LEU A 2 6.23 18.48 19.77
N TRP A 3 7.36 17.77 19.71
CA TRP A 3 7.43 16.41 19.20
C TRP A 3 6.95 15.46 20.29
N LEU A 4 5.87 14.72 20.01
CA LEU A 4 5.39 13.64 20.84
C LEU A 4 6.15 12.36 20.45
N GLU A 5 7.13 11.95 21.27
CA GLU A 5 7.86 10.70 21.10
C GLU A 5 6.94 9.50 21.37
N GLN A 6 6.76 8.66 20.34
CA GLN A 6 6.12 7.35 20.42
C GLN A 6 6.99 6.37 21.20
N LYS A 7 6.66 6.20 22.48
CA LYS A 7 7.39 5.44 23.50
C LYS A 7 7.15 3.93 23.42
N TRP A 8 7.37 3.26 22.29
CA TRP A 8 7.30 1.78 22.24
C TRP A 8 8.22 1.19 21.16
N ARG A 9 9.53 1.10 21.43
CA ARG A 9 10.44 0.09 20.86
C ARG A 9 11.84 0.22 21.45
N SER A 10 11.99 -0.20 22.70
CA SER A 10 13.30 -0.44 23.29
C SER A 10 13.26 -1.75 24.04
N GLN A 11 13.47 -2.86 23.31
CA GLN A 11 14.01 -4.11 23.85
C GLN A 11 14.29 -5.08 22.70
N LEU A 12 15.58 -5.22 22.37
CA LEU A 12 16.12 -6.35 21.63
C LEU A 12 16.20 -7.54 22.61
N PRO A 13 15.69 -8.74 22.26
CA PRO A 13 16.02 -9.94 23.03
C PRO A 13 17.45 -10.38 22.69
N THR A 14 18.38 -10.12 23.60
CA THR A 14 19.69 -10.80 23.60
C THR A 14 19.42 -12.28 23.90
N GLN A 15 19.68 -13.14 22.92
CA GLN A 15 19.63 -14.59 23.07
C GLN A 15 20.72 -15.05 24.04
N SER A 16 20.34 -15.75 25.11
CA SER A 16 21.19 -16.76 25.74
C SER A 16 20.36 -17.70 26.64
N GLY A 17 20.25 -18.96 26.20
CA GLY A 17 20.07 -20.13 27.08
C GLY A 17 18.65 -20.46 27.54
N GLY A 18 17.99 -21.41 26.86
CA GLY A 18 16.81 -22.08 27.44
C GLY A 18 15.89 -22.76 26.42
N SER A 19 16.23 -23.99 26.05
CA SER A 19 15.47 -24.87 25.16
C SER A 19 14.08 -25.23 25.72
N LYS A 20 13.01 -24.77 25.06
CA LYS A 20 11.69 -25.45 24.99
C LYS A 20 11.09 -25.22 23.59
N ARG A 21 11.08 -26.29 22.78
CA ARG A 21 10.53 -26.30 21.42
C ARG A 21 9.00 -26.36 21.48
N THR A 22 8.32 -25.40 20.85
CA THR A 22 6.91 -25.55 20.44
C THR A 22 6.91 -25.59 18.92
N ASN A 23 6.64 -26.77 18.36
CA ASN A 23 6.49 -26.97 16.92
C ASN A 23 5.22 -26.24 16.45
N VAL A 24 5.38 -25.24 15.58
CA VAL A 24 4.27 -24.72 14.77
C VAL A 24 4.32 -25.48 13.44
N SER A 25 3.44 -26.47 13.31
CA SER A 25 3.25 -27.21 12.07
C SER A 25 2.13 -26.54 11.25
N ALA A 26 2.50 -26.07 10.07
CA ALA A 26 1.76 -25.94 8.81
C ALA A 26 0.23 -25.65 8.80
N THR A 27 -0.15 -24.57 8.09
CA THR A 27 -1.25 -24.65 7.10
C THR A 27 -0.96 -23.70 5.93
N GLY A 28 -0.08 -24.14 5.03
CA GLY A 28 0.07 -23.59 3.69
C GLY A 28 -0.34 -24.65 2.66
N ALA A 29 -1.06 -24.21 1.63
CA ALA A 29 -1.47 -24.95 0.42
C ALA A 29 -2.66 -25.91 0.55
N TYR A 30 -3.85 -25.42 0.18
CA TYR A 30 -4.87 -26.28 -0.43
C TYR A 30 -4.42 -26.57 -1.87
N SER A 31 -4.18 -27.84 -2.19
CA SER A 31 -4.11 -28.34 -3.56
C SER A 31 -4.87 -29.65 -3.64
N SER A 32 -5.86 -29.66 -4.52
CA SER A 32 -6.78 -30.76 -4.80
C SER A 32 -6.08 -31.93 -5.48
N SER A 33 -6.37 -33.17 -5.07
CA SER A 33 -6.35 -34.32 -5.98
C SER A 33 -7.15 -35.53 -5.45
N SER A 34 -8.18 -35.86 -6.22
CA SER A 34 -8.76 -37.18 -6.56
C SER A 34 -8.82 -38.33 -5.56
N ASN A 35 -10.05 -38.80 -5.34
CA ASN A 35 -10.41 -40.07 -4.74
C ASN A 35 -9.73 -41.25 -5.46
N SER A 36 -9.19 -42.19 -4.69
CA SER A 36 -8.98 -43.57 -5.14
C SER A 36 -9.66 -44.52 -4.15
N GLU A 37 -10.71 -45.19 -4.62
CA GLU A 37 -11.17 -46.48 -4.08
C GLU A 37 -9.98 -47.47 -4.19
N THR A 38 -9.71 -48.37 -3.24
CA THR A 38 -10.24 -49.75 -3.05
C THR A 38 -9.25 -50.50 -2.08
N PRO A 39 -9.40 -51.78 -1.67
CA PRO A 39 -10.32 -52.44 -0.73
C PRO A 39 -9.61 -53.15 0.47
N LEU A 40 -10.43 -53.81 1.32
CA LEU A 40 -10.17 -55.12 1.98
C LEU A 40 -9.62 -55.17 3.44
N ALA A 41 -10.54 -55.63 4.31
CA ALA A 41 -10.41 -56.47 5.51
C ALA A 41 -9.55 -56.04 6.72
N ASP A 42 -10.18 -55.86 7.89
CA ASP A 42 -10.36 -56.97 8.86
C ASP A 42 -11.44 -56.58 9.88
N GLU A 43 -12.42 -57.47 10.06
CA GLU A 43 -13.42 -57.42 11.14
C GLU A 43 -12.72 -57.50 12.51
N PRO A 44 -13.34 -56.94 13.57
CA PRO A 44 -13.80 -57.89 14.57
C PRO A 44 -15.17 -57.57 15.19
N ASP A 45 -15.90 -58.67 15.35
CA ASP A 45 -16.75 -59.02 16.47
C ASP A 45 -18.14 -58.35 16.54
N VAL A 46 -19.04 -59.01 15.82
CA VAL A 46 -20.48 -59.09 16.03
C VAL A 46 -20.90 -59.02 17.51
N ASP A 47 -21.19 -57.81 18.00
CA ASP A 47 -22.00 -57.66 19.21
C ASP A 47 -23.41 -58.20 18.91
N SER A 48 -23.71 -59.34 19.53
CA SER A 48 -24.95 -60.07 19.32
C SER A 48 -26.14 -59.21 19.74
N PRO A 49 -27.15 -58.99 18.87
CA PRO A 49 -28.35 -58.29 19.30
C PRO A 49 -29.10 -59.18 20.28
N VAL A 50 -29.07 -58.80 21.56
CA VAL A 50 -29.89 -59.38 22.63
C VAL A 50 -31.35 -59.31 22.18
N ARG A 51 -31.92 -60.47 21.83
CA ARG A 51 -33.35 -60.59 21.48
C ARG A 51 -34.17 -60.32 22.74
N PRO A 52 -35.09 -59.32 22.75
CA PRO A 52 -35.98 -59.18 23.88
C PRO A 52 -36.89 -60.41 23.96
N GLN A 53 -36.96 -60.98 25.16
CA GLN A 53 -37.77 -62.13 25.50
C GLN A 53 -39.23 -61.89 25.12
N ARG A 54 -39.78 -62.74 24.24
CA ARG A 54 -41.16 -62.66 23.75
C ARG A 54 -42.15 -62.78 24.92
N SER A 55 -42.78 -61.67 25.28
CA SER A 55 -43.98 -61.67 26.11
C SER A 55 -45.17 -62.24 25.31
N LYS A 56 -45.97 -63.09 25.97
CA LYS A 56 -47.14 -63.74 25.36
C LYS A 56 -48.16 -62.67 24.93
N LYS A 57 -48.51 -62.72 23.64
CA LYS A 57 -49.44 -61.81 22.98
C LYS A 57 -50.86 -62.01 23.52
N SER A 58 -51.36 -61.07 24.31
CA SER A 58 -52.80 -60.93 24.51
C SER A 58 -53.42 -60.36 23.22
N LYS A 59 -54.44 -61.03 22.70
CA LYS A 59 -55.21 -60.54 21.56
C LYS A 59 -56.04 -59.33 22.01
N GLN A 60 -55.51 -58.12 21.84
CA GLN A 60 -56.32 -56.91 21.89
C GLN A 60 -57.19 -56.85 20.63
N LYS A 61 -58.44 -57.30 20.73
CA LYS A 61 -59.49 -56.96 19.76
C LYS A 61 -60.09 -55.63 20.20
N GLY A 62 -59.96 -54.58 19.38
CA GLY A 62 -60.73 -53.35 19.60
C GLY A 62 -60.21 -52.13 18.83
N LYS A 63 -61.05 -51.61 17.92
CA LYS A 63 -61.08 -50.23 17.39
C LYS A 63 -59.73 -49.62 16.93
N GLY A 64 -59.36 -49.84 15.67
CA GLY A 64 -58.20 -49.15 15.03
C GLY A 64 -58.44 -48.50 13.66
N LYS A 65 -59.61 -48.69 13.03
CA LYS A 65 -59.84 -48.23 11.65
C LYS A 65 -60.00 -46.70 11.52
N ALA A 66 -60.63 -46.03 12.49
CA ALA A 66 -60.82 -44.57 12.46
C ALA A 66 -59.58 -43.77 12.92
N GLN A 67 -58.69 -44.38 13.71
CA GLN A 67 -57.45 -43.76 14.18
C GLN A 67 -56.43 -43.62 13.05
N ARG A 68 -56.21 -44.70 12.28
CA ARG A 68 -55.27 -44.72 11.16
C ARG A 68 -55.56 -43.68 10.07
N SER A 69 -56.83 -43.35 9.81
CA SER A 69 -57.18 -42.36 8.80
C SER A 69 -56.96 -40.92 9.26
N LYS A 70 -57.10 -40.65 10.57
CA LYS A 70 -56.69 -39.37 11.19
C LYS A 70 -55.17 -39.20 11.15
N ASP A 71 -54.43 -40.22 11.58
CA ASP A 71 -52.95 -40.22 11.53
C ASP A 71 -52.43 -40.04 10.10
N PHE A 72 -53.12 -40.61 9.12
CA PHE A 72 -52.77 -40.46 7.70
C PHE A 72 -53.07 -39.06 7.16
N ARG A 73 -54.17 -38.43 7.59
CA ARG A 73 -54.50 -37.04 7.23
C ARG A 73 -53.53 -36.05 7.86
N GLU A 74 -53.12 -36.26 9.11
CA GLU A 74 -52.08 -35.48 9.79
C GLU A 74 -50.70 -35.66 9.14
N ARG A 75 -50.34 -36.89 8.74
CA ARG A 75 -49.11 -37.11 7.96
C ARG A 75 -49.12 -36.35 6.64
N LYS A 76 -50.25 -36.33 5.93
CA LYS A 76 -50.38 -35.53 4.69
C LYS A 76 -50.23 -34.03 4.94
N SER A 77 -50.88 -33.49 5.98
CA SER A 77 -50.74 -32.07 6.31
C SER A 77 -49.33 -31.71 6.76
N LEU A 78 -48.63 -32.61 7.46
CA LEU A 78 -47.24 -32.43 7.88
C LEU A 78 -46.28 -32.45 6.69
N VAL A 79 -46.51 -33.30 5.69
CA VAL A 79 -45.73 -33.29 4.43
C VAL A 79 -45.92 -31.97 3.69
N VAL A 80 -47.16 -31.48 3.57
CA VAL A 80 -47.43 -30.17 2.94
C VAL A 80 -46.72 -29.03 3.69
N LYS A 81 -46.80 -29.01 5.03
CA LYS A 81 -46.09 -28.03 5.86
C LYS A 81 -44.57 -28.11 5.69
N LYS A 82 -44.00 -29.32 5.60
CA LYS A 82 -42.57 -29.53 5.38
C LYS A 82 -42.12 -28.96 4.03
N LEU A 83 -42.91 -29.14 2.98
CA LEU A 83 -42.61 -28.59 1.66
C LEU A 83 -42.70 -27.06 1.66
N SER A 84 -43.75 -26.50 2.28
CA SER A 84 -43.88 -25.04 2.46
C SER A 84 -42.67 -24.45 3.18
N LEU A 85 -42.27 -25.05 4.31
CA LEU A 85 -41.12 -24.58 5.08
C LEU A 85 -39.82 -24.65 4.27
N MET A 86 -39.64 -25.68 3.45
CA MET A 86 -38.46 -25.82 2.60
C MET A 86 -38.40 -24.73 1.52
N GLU A 87 -39.55 -24.36 0.94
CA GLU A 87 -39.66 -23.24 0.00
C GLU A 87 -39.34 -21.90 0.70
N ASP A 88 -39.87 -21.68 1.91
CA ASP A 88 -39.58 -20.48 2.69
C ASP A 88 -38.08 -20.36 3.01
N ILE A 89 -37.44 -21.46 3.43
CA ILE A 89 -35.99 -21.51 3.70
C ILE A 89 -35.18 -21.17 2.44
N LYS A 90 -35.58 -21.71 1.29
CA LYS A 90 -34.93 -21.41 0.00
C LYS A 90 -35.05 -19.92 -0.32
N ASN A 91 -36.26 -19.36 -0.21
CA ASN A 91 -36.52 -17.95 -0.52
C ASN A 91 -35.76 -16.99 0.39
N VAL A 92 -35.69 -17.29 1.70
CA VAL A 92 -34.89 -16.51 2.65
C VAL A 92 -33.41 -16.52 2.24
N ARG A 93 -32.87 -17.69 1.92
CA ARG A 93 -31.46 -17.84 1.54
C ARG A 93 -31.14 -17.15 0.22
N GLU A 94 -32.03 -17.21 -0.75
CA GLU A 94 -31.90 -16.51 -2.03
C GLU A 94 -31.91 -14.99 -1.81
N LYS A 95 -32.84 -14.47 -1.01
CA LYS A 95 -32.90 -13.04 -0.68
C LYS A 95 -31.63 -12.55 0.02
N GLU A 96 -31.12 -13.30 0.99
CA GLU A 96 -29.86 -12.96 1.67
C GLU A 96 -28.65 -12.92 0.73
N LEU A 97 -28.62 -13.74 -0.32
CA LEU A 97 -27.54 -13.73 -1.31
C LEU A 97 -27.66 -12.50 -2.22
N MET A 98 -28.87 -12.17 -2.66
CA MET A 98 -29.14 -10.98 -3.46
C MET A 98 -28.80 -9.69 -2.71
N ASP A 99 -29.22 -9.56 -1.45
CA ASP A 99 -28.92 -8.40 -0.62
C ASP A 99 -27.40 -8.23 -0.42
N ARG A 100 -26.67 -9.33 -0.16
CA ARG A 100 -25.20 -9.33 -0.08
C ARG A 100 -24.49 -9.00 -1.39
N GLU A 101 -25.07 -9.37 -2.52
CA GLU A 101 -24.52 -9.00 -3.83
C GLU A 101 -24.71 -7.50 -4.09
N LYS A 102 -25.89 -6.98 -3.79
CA LYS A 102 -26.20 -5.56 -3.91
C LYS A 102 -25.27 -4.70 -3.05
N GLU A 103 -25.05 -5.06 -1.78
CA GLU A 103 -24.10 -4.36 -0.91
C GLU A 103 -22.68 -4.33 -1.50
N ARG A 104 -22.22 -5.45 -2.08
CA ARG A 104 -20.92 -5.52 -2.74
C ARG A 104 -20.86 -4.67 -4.00
N GLU A 105 -21.94 -4.56 -4.77
CA GLU A 105 -22.00 -3.69 -5.94
C GLU A 105 -21.95 -2.21 -5.53
N GLU A 106 -22.73 -1.81 -4.52
CA GLU A 106 -22.72 -0.44 -3.99
C GLU A 106 -21.33 -0.07 -3.44
N GLU A 107 -20.68 -0.97 -2.70
CA GLU A 107 -19.31 -0.76 -2.22
C GLU A 107 -18.32 -0.57 -3.38
N LYS A 108 -18.40 -1.40 -4.42
CA LYS A 108 -17.57 -1.27 -5.62
C LYS A 108 -17.82 0.05 -6.33
N GLU A 109 -19.08 0.49 -6.43
CA GLU A 109 -19.46 1.75 -7.04
C GLU A 109 -18.90 2.95 -6.25
N HIS A 110 -19.04 2.94 -4.93
CA HIS A 110 -18.43 3.94 -4.06
C HIS A 110 -16.91 3.97 -4.21
N ARG A 111 -16.26 2.81 -4.22
CA ARG A 111 -14.80 2.69 -4.41
C ARG A 111 -14.37 3.21 -5.79
N ALA A 112 -15.13 2.90 -6.83
CA ALA A 112 -14.89 3.37 -8.20
C ALA A 112 -15.04 4.89 -8.32
N LYS A 113 -15.95 5.51 -7.56
CA LYS A 113 -16.11 6.97 -7.48
C LYS A 113 -14.97 7.64 -6.72
N ILE A 114 -14.46 7.01 -5.66
CA ILE A 114 -13.41 7.57 -4.80
C ILE A 114 -12.02 7.54 -5.44
N MET A 115 -11.67 6.46 -6.15
CA MET A 115 -10.37 6.32 -6.83
C MET A 115 -9.98 7.51 -7.73
N PRO A 116 -10.81 7.95 -8.70
CA PRO A 116 -10.44 9.04 -9.61
C PRO A 116 -10.34 10.39 -8.89
N ILE A 117 -11.08 10.58 -7.80
CA ILE A 117 -10.97 11.80 -6.99
C ILE A 117 -9.60 11.85 -6.32
N LYS A 118 -9.18 10.75 -5.68
CA LYS A 118 -7.85 10.62 -5.06
C LYS A 118 -6.72 10.77 -6.09
N GLU A 119 -6.89 10.21 -7.28
CA GLU A 119 -5.92 10.33 -8.36
C GLU A 119 -5.76 11.79 -8.82
N LYS A 120 -6.86 12.50 -9.04
CA LYS A 120 -6.83 13.92 -9.39
C LYS A 120 -6.19 14.78 -8.30
N GLU A 121 -6.49 14.50 -7.03
CA GLU A 121 -5.87 15.19 -5.89
C GLU A 121 -4.35 15.02 -5.89
N LEU A 122 -3.85 13.80 -6.14
CA LEU A 122 -2.41 13.53 -6.27
C LEU A 122 -1.78 14.25 -7.46
N GLN A 123 -2.46 14.28 -8.62
CA GLN A 123 -1.98 15.02 -9.79
C GLN A 123 -1.86 16.52 -9.51
N ILE A 124 -2.85 17.12 -8.84
CA ILE A 124 -2.82 18.55 -8.47
C ILE A 124 -1.66 18.83 -7.52
N GLN A 125 -1.47 17.99 -6.49
CA GLN A 125 -0.33 18.15 -5.57
C GLN A 125 1.02 18.04 -6.28
N ALA A 126 1.17 17.09 -7.21
CA ALA A 126 2.39 16.93 -8.00
C ALA A 126 2.66 18.17 -8.88
N ALA A 127 1.64 18.66 -9.59
CA ALA A 127 1.75 19.83 -10.45
C ALA A 127 2.11 21.10 -9.66
N MET A 128 1.51 21.31 -8.48
CA MET A 128 1.86 22.43 -7.61
C MET A 128 3.32 22.37 -7.16
N LYS A 129 3.78 21.19 -6.73
CA LYS A 129 5.18 21.01 -6.27
C LYS A 129 6.18 21.18 -7.42
N GLU A 130 5.81 20.76 -8.63
CA GLU A 130 6.63 20.96 -9.82
C GLU A 130 6.78 22.45 -10.17
N GLN A 131 5.70 23.22 -10.13
CA GLN A 131 5.75 24.67 -10.34
C GLN A 131 6.61 25.37 -9.28
N GLU A 132 6.47 24.99 -8.01
CA GLU A 132 7.29 25.54 -6.93
C GLU A 132 8.79 25.27 -7.17
N LEU A 133 9.14 24.04 -7.54
CA LEU A 133 10.52 23.68 -7.87
C LEU A 133 11.02 24.40 -9.11
N GLN A 134 10.17 24.62 -10.12
CA GLN A 134 10.54 25.38 -11.30
C GLN A 134 10.90 26.83 -10.96
N VAL A 135 10.10 27.49 -10.11
CA VAL A 135 10.37 28.84 -9.63
C VAL A 135 11.66 28.89 -8.83
N GLN A 136 11.88 27.95 -7.91
CA GLN A 136 13.12 27.87 -7.15
C GLN A 136 14.36 27.71 -8.05
N ARG A 137 14.27 26.87 -9.11
CA ARG A 137 15.34 26.71 -10.09
C ARG A 137 15.64 28.02 -10.83
N TYR A 138 14.60 28.70 -11.30
CA TYR A 138 14.75 29.98 -12.02
C TYR A 138 15.41 31.05 -11.16
N ILE A 139 14.99 31.19 -9.90
CA ILE A 139 15.61 32.14 -8.95
C ILE A 139 17.09 31.82 -8.78
N LYS A 140 17.43 30.55 -8.55
CA LYS A 140 18.82 30.11 -8.36
C LYS A 140 19.68 30.33 -9.60
N GLU A 141 19.14 30.12 -10.79
CA GLU A 141 19.82 30.41 -12.05
C GLU A 141 20.14 31.90 -12.18
N MET A 142 19.17 32.76 -11.85
CA MET A 142 19.38 34.21 -11.86
C MET A 142 20.44 34.66 -10.84
N GLU A 143 20.46 34.07 -9.65
CA GLU A 143 21.50 34.33 -8.64
C GLU A 143 22.90 33.92 -9.12
N ILE A 144 23.03 32.74 -9.73
CA ILE A 144 24.29 32.26 -10.29
C ILE A 144 24.77 33.23 -11.37
N LYS A 145 23.89 33.59 -12.30
CA LYS A 145 24.21 34.51 -13.40
C LYS A 145 24.57 35.92 -12.91
N ALA A 146 24.00 36.37 -11.80
CA ALA A 146 24.38 37.63 -11.17
C ALA A 146 25.80 37.56 -10.58
N LYS A 147 26.10 36.48 -9.84
CA LYS A 147 27.43 36.23 -9.26
C LYS A 147 28.51 36.09 -10.33
N GLU A 148 28.23 35.40 -11.43
CA GLU A 148 29.17 35.28 -12.56
C GLU A 148 29.56 36.64 -13.14
N ARG A 149 28.58 37.54 -13.35
CA ARG A 149 28.86 38.91 -13.84
C ARG A 149 29.65 39.76 -12.84
N GLU A 150 29.42 39.55 -11.55
CA GLU A 150 30.21 40.21 -10.51
C GLU A 150 31.65 39.73 -10.52
N MET A 151 31.86 38.41 -10.57
CA MET A 151 33.18 37.80 -10.68
C MET A 151 33.93 38.26 -11.94
N GLU A 152 33.25 38.38 -13.08
CA GLU A 152 33.84 38.89 -14.33
C GLU A 152 34.28 40.37 -14.19
N ARG A 153 33.47 41.22 -13.54
CA ARG A 153 33.83 42.61 -13.27
C ARG A 153 35.05 42.70 -12.35
N MET A 154 35.07 41.91 -11.28
CA MET A 154 36.22 41.85 -10.36
C MET A 154 37.50 41.37 -11.06
N ALA A 155 37.39 40.41 -11.98
CA ALA A 155 38.53 39.94 -12.77
C ALA A 155 39.09 41.05 -13.69
N LYS A 156 38.22 41.76 -14.41
CA LYS A 156 38.62 42.90 -15.26
C LYS A 156 39.22 44.06 -14.46
N GLU A 157 38.73 44.31 -13.25
CA GLU A 157 39.28 45.34 -12.37
C GLU A 157 40.67 44.96 -11.87
N ARG A 158 40.88 43.70 -11.46
CA ARG A 158 42.21 43.18 -11.09
C ARG A 158 43.21 43.26 -12.24
N GLU A 159 42.78 42.97 -13.47
CA GLU A 159 43.62 43.09 -14.66
C GLU A 159 44.08 44.54 -14.87
N ARG A 160 43.13 45.50 -14.81
CA ARG A 160 43.47 46.93 -14.90
C ARG A 160 44.37 47.41 -13.78
N GLU A 161 44.17 46.92 -12.56
CA GLU A 161 45.03 47.24 -11.42
C GLU A 161 46.46 46.73 -11.67
N MET A 162 46.60 45.50 -12.17
CA MET A 162 47.89 44.92 -12.54
C MET A 162 48.58 45.72 -13.65
N ASP A 163 47.85 46.07 -14.71
CA ASP A 163 48.38 46.90 -15.80
C ASP A 163 48.89 48.27 -15.30
N MET A 164 48.11 48.91 -14.42
CA MET A 164 48.51 50.17 -13.80
C MET A 164 49.74 50.01 -12.92
N GLN A 165 49.86 48.91 -12.16
CA GLN A 165 51.06 48.62 -11.37
C GLN A 165 52.30 48.44 -12.25
N ILE A 166 52.18 47.78 -13.41
CA ILE A 166 53.27 47.62 -14.38
C ILE A 166 53.71 48.99 -14.91
N LEU A 167 52.77 49.82 -15.37
CA LEU A 167 53.07 51.18 -15.85
C LEU A 167 53.75 52.04 -14.77
N ASN A 168 53.29 51.96 -13.52
CA ASN A 168 53.86 52.68 -12.40
C ASN A 168 55.28 52.18 -12.06
N ALA A 169 55.53 50.87 -12.11
CA ALA A 169 56.86 50.30 -11.88
C ALA A 169 57.87 50.77 -12.95
N ASP A 170 57.47 50.76 -14.22
CA ASP A 170 58.31 51.19 -15.35
C ASP A 170 58.66 52.69 -15.26
N THR A 171 57.72 53.53 -14.83
CA THR A 171 57.93 54.98 -14.68
C THR A 171 58.65 55.38 -13.39
N SER A 172 58.53 54.56 -12.33
CA SER A 172 59.17 54.80 -11.03
C SER A 172 60.69 54.64 -11.08
N THR A 173 61.22 53.76 -11.94
CA THR A 173 62.67 53.53 -12.11
C THR A 173 63.36 54.53 -13.06
N MET A 174 62.59 55.40 -13.72
CA MET A 174 63.13 56.39 -14.66
C MET A 174 63.74 57.60 -13.94
N SER A 175 65.05 57.82 -14.11
CA SER A 175 65.74 59.04 -13.63
C SER A 175 65.18 60.30 -14.31
N GLU A 176 65.20 61.45 -13.63
CA GLU A 176 64.68 62.74 -14.13
C GLU A 176 65.17 63.11 -15.55
N LYS A 177 66.45 62.87 -15.85
CA LYS A 177 67.01 63.12 -17.19
C LYS A 177 66.35 62.27 -18.28
N ARG A 178 66.04 61.00 -17.99
CA ARG A 178 65.34 60.09 -18.91
C ARG A 178 63.86 60.46 -19.05
N ARG A 179 63.24 60.92 -17.96
CA ARG A 179 61.84 61.38 -17.96
C ARG A 179 61.66 62.61 -18.86
N ALA A 180 62.54 63.60 -18.76
CA ALA A 180 62.54 64.79 -19.63
C ALA A 180 62.73 64.46 -21.12
N LEU A 181 63.60 63.49 -21.45
CA LEU A 181 63.78 63.05 -22.84
C LEU A 181 62.55 62.28 -23.36
N HIS A 182 61.92 61.46 -22.52
CA HIS A 182 60.69 60.74 -22.87
C HIS A 182 59.52 61.68 -23.14
N GLU A 183 59.36 62.73 -22.33
CA GLU A 183 58.32 63.75 -22.50
C GLU A 183 58.44 64.47 -23.86
N ILE A 184 59.66 64.93 -24.20
CA ILE A 184 59.95 65.54 -25.52
C ILE A 184 59.66 64.57 -26.67
N ALA A 185 59.93 63.27 -26.49
CA ALA A 185 59.67 62.27 -27.51
C ALA A 185 58.16 62.04 -27.70
N CYS A 186 57.37 61.98 -26.63
CA CYS A 186 55.92 61.86 -26.68
C CYS A 186 55.26 63.06 -27.38
N GLU A 187 55.67 64.28 -27.06
CA GLU A 187 55.15 65.51 -27.71
C GLU A 187 55.39 65.49 -29.23
N LYS A 188 56.56 65.03 -29.67
CA LYS A 188 56.90 64.90 -31.10
C LYS A 188 56.07 63.84 -31.83
N ILE A 189 55.58 62.82 -31.12
CA ILE A 189 54.72 61.78 -31.68
C ILE A 189 53.27 62.26 -31.79
N ILE A 190 52.78 62.99 -30.78
CA ILE A 190 51.42 63.54 -30.76
C ILE A 190 51.24 64.69 -31.76
N ALA A 191 52.29 65.46 -32.04
CA ALA A 191 52.27 66.59 -32.99
C ALA A 191 52.38 66.17 -34.47
N LYS A 192 52.38 64.88 -34.79
CA LYS A 192 52.35 64.32 -36.15
C LYS A 192 50.95 63.85 -36.51
#